data_AF-A0A8X6YYL0-F1
#
_entry.id   AF-A0A8X6YYL0-F1
#
_cell.length_a   1.000
_cell.length_b   1.000
_cell.length_c   1.000
_cell.angle_alpha   90.00
_cell.angle_beta   90.00
_cell.angle_gamma   90.00
#
_symmetry.space_group_name_H-M   'P 1'
#
loop_
_entity.id
_entity.type
_entity.pdbx_description
1 polymer ?
#
loop_
_entity_poly.entity_id
_entity_poly.type
_entity_poly.pdbx_seq_one_letter_code
_entity_poly.pdbx_strand_id
1 'polypeptide(L)'
;MIGKNKTPSVGIIDSQSVKTTQKGDPEDMMLAKIKGRKRHIIVDTVGLVIAAEVHSASIQDRDSALNLFAQAKCKVPTLRKFFADQGYIGKLQNRCLLETDVY
;
A
#
# COMPACT_ATOMS: atom_id res chain seq x y z
N MET A 1 1.21 -24.80 2.69
CA MET A 1 -0.05 -25.04 1.94
C MET A 1 0.25 -25.96 0.77
N ILE A 2 -0.63 -26.92 0.50
CA ILE A 2 -0.51 -27.79 -0.68
C ILE A 2 -0.58 -26.91 -1.94
N GLY A 3 0.39 -27.07 -2.84
CA GLY A 3 0.43 -26.39 -4.15
C GLY A 3 1.03 -24.97 -4.20
N LYS A 4 1.45 -24.36 -3.08
CA LYS A 4 2.14 -23.05 -3.08
C LYS A 4 3.61 -23.18 -2.69
N ASN A 5 4.48 -22.44 -3.36
CA ASN A 5 5.89 -22.31 -2.98
C ASN A 5 6.01 -21.71 -1.57
N LYS A 6 7.05 -22.11 -0.83
CA LYS A 6 7.33 -21.58 0.53
C LYS A 6 7.57 -20.07 0.53
N THR A 7 8.13 -19.54 -0.56
CA THR A 7 8.37 -18.10 -0.76
C THR A 7 7.35 -17.54 -1.76
N PRO A 8 6.60 -16.47 -1.42
CA PRO A 8 5.57 -15.96 -2.29
C PRO A 8 6.16 -15.24 -3.51
N SER A 9 5.46 -15.37 -4.65
CA SER A 9 5.80 -14.69 -5.91
C SER A 9 4.86 -13.53 -6.24
N VAL A 10 3.75 -13.41 -5.50
CA VAL A 10 2.70 -12.41 -5.71
C VAL A 10 2.43 -11.70 -4.39
N GLY A 11 2.36 -10.37 -4.45
CA GLY A 11 1.94 -9.50 -3.35
C GLY A 11 0.60 -8.82 -3.65
N ILE A 12 -0.12 -8.43 -2.62
CA ILE A 12 -1.33 -7.59 -2.72
C ILE A 12 -1.05 -6.36 -1.86
N ILE A 13 -1.26 -5.16 -2.42
CA ILE A 13 -1.01 -3.88 -1.75
C ILE A 13 -2.31 -3.10 -1.61
N ASP A 14 -2.56 -2.61 -0.40
CA ASP A 14 -3.74 -1.81 -0.08
C ASP A 14 -3.41 -0.68 0.91
N SER A 15 -4.16 0.42 0.85
CA SER A 15 -4.02 1.56 1.75
C SER A 15 -5.28 1.76 2.60
N GLN A 16 -5.08 2.16 3.85
CA GLN A 16 -6.17 2.55 4.73
C GLN A 16 -5.83 3.82 5.49
N SER A 17 -6.76 4.78 5.48
CA SER A 17 -6.62 6.04 6.22
C SER A 17 -7.48 6.04 7.48
N VAL A 18 -6.92 6.51 8.59
CA VAL A 18 -7.62 6.72 9.86
C VAL A 18 -7.53 8.19 10.24
N LYS A 19 -8.68 8.80 10.56
CA LYS A 19 -8.74 10.17 11.06
C LYS A 19 -8.08 10.24 12.44
N THR A 20 -7.20 11.22 12.66
CA THR A 20 -6.65 11.49 14.00
C THR A 20 -7.48 12.58 14.66
N THR A 21 -7.85 12.40 15.93
CA THR A 21 -8.65 13.37 16.67
C THR A 21 -7.80 14.61 17.00
N GLN A 22 -8.19 15.77 16.47
CA GLN A 22 -7.73 17.07 16.93
C GLN A 22 -8.99 17.85 17.35
N LYS A 23 -8.94 18.49 18.52
CA LYS A 23 -10.01 19.37 19.05
C LYS A 23 -10.24 20.47 17.99
N GLY A 24 -11.45 20.53 17.43
CA GLY A 24 -11.73 21.21 16.16
C GLY A 24 -11.70 22.74 16.21
N ASP A 25 -11.09 23.34 15.18
CA ASP A 25 -11.28 24.74 14.80
C ASP A 25 -12.15 24.81 13.51
N PRO A 26 -12.96 25.85 13.30
CA PRO A 26 -13.82 25.98 12.12
C PRO A 26 -13.11 25.93 10.76
N GLU A 27 -11.79 26.20 10.73
CA GLU A 27 -10.94 26.06 9.55
C GLU A 27 -10.71 24.58 9.14
N ASP A 28 -11.09 23.62 9.99
CA ASP A 28 -10.94 22.17 9.76
C ASP A 28 -11.92 21.59 8.71
N MET A 29 -12.81 22.40 8.14
CA MET A 29 -13.77 22.02 7.10
C MET A 29 -13.27 22.21 5.66
N MET A 30 -11.96 22.26 5.41
CA MET A 30 -11.46 22.08 4.04
C MET A 30 -11.55 20.61 3.62
N LEU A 31 -12.66 20.29 2.94
CA LEU A 31 -13.23 18.99 2.56
C LEU A 31 -12.32 17.96 1.83
N ALA A 32 -11.03 18.23 1.62
CA ALA A 32 -10.19 17.38 0.77
C ALA A 32 -8.97 16.73 1.45
N LYS A 33 -8.58 17.15 2.66
CA LYS A 33 -7.42 16.59 3.37
C LYS A 33 -7.83 16.02 4.71
N ILE A 34 -7.95 14.69 4.78
CA ILE A 34 -8.04 13.99 6.06
C ILE A 34 -6.76 14.31 6.85
N LYS A 35 -6.89 15.08 7.95
CA LYS A 35 -5.88 15.09 9.02
C LYS A 35 -5.93 13.71 9.67
N GLY A 36 -4.97 12.87 9.30
CA GLY A 36 -4.98 11.46 9.68
C GLY A 36 -3.67 10.75 9.37
N ARG A 37 -3.63 9.48 9.71
CA ARG A 37 -2.54 8.57 9.34
C ARG A 37 -3.05 7.59 8.30
N LYS A 38 -2.24 7.35 7.27
CA LYS A 38 -2.50 6.32 6.27
C LYS A 38 -1.49 5.21 6.45
N ARG A 39 -1.98 3.97 6.44
CA ARG A 39 -1.18 2.75 6.47
C ARG A 39 -1.25 2.06 5.11
N HIS A 40 -0.11 1.62 4.62
CA HIS A 40 0.00 0.77 3.45
C HIS A 40 0.52 -0.58 3.88
N ILE A 41 -0.06 -1.66 3.37
CA ILE A 41 0.32 -3.03 3.74
C ILE A 41 0.49 -3.84 2.46
N ILE A 42 1.58 -4.62 2.40
CA ILE A 42 1.78 -5.67 1.40
C ILE A 42 1.59 -7.01 2.09
N VAL A 43 0.67 -7.81 1.58
CA VAL A 43 0.45 -9.20 2.00
C VAL A 43 0.75 -10.17 0.86
N ASP A 44 0.97 -11.44 1.17
CA ASP A 44 0.98 -12.50 0.16
C ASP A 44 -0.44 -13.01 -0.17
N THR A 45 -0.53 -13.97 -1.08
CA THR A 45 -1.80 -14.59 -1.51
C THR A 45 -2.50 -15.45 -0.45
N VAL A 46 -1.94 -15.60 0.75
CA VAL A 46 -2.57 -16.28 1.88
C VAL A 46 -2.85 -15.32 3.03
N GLY A 47 -2.60 -14.03 2.85
CA GLY A 47 -2.87 -12.97 3.82
C GLY A 47 -1.73 -12.72 4.82
N LEU A 48 -0.53 -13.29 4.62
CA LEU A 48 0.60 -13.04 5.50
C LEU A 48 1.24 -11.69 5.18
N VAL A 49 1.43 -10.86 6.22
CA VAL A 49 2.03 -9.53 6.09
C VAL A 49 3.52 -9.64 5.74
N ILE A 50 3.92 -9.01 4.64
CA ILE A 50 5.31 -8.92 4.18
C ILE A 50 5.92 -7.58 4.64
N ALA A 51 5.23 -6.47 4.38
CA ALA A 51 5.68 -5.14 4.74
C ALA A 51 4.49 -4.24 5.10
N ALA A 52 4.72 -3.27 5.97
CA ALA A 52 3.74 -2.26 6.33
C ALA A 52 4.44 -0.92 6.58
N GLU A 53 3.81 0.18 6.18
CA GLU A 53 4.32 1.54 6.36
C GLU A 53 3.18 2.47 6.75
N VAL A 54 3.45 3.39 7.69
CA VAL A 54 2.47 4.38 8.16
C VAL A 54 3.03 5.77 7.98
N HIS A 55 2.25 6.65 7.36
CA HIS A 55 2.63 8.04 7.14
C HIS A 55 1.43 8.97 7.25
N SER A 56 1.62 10.27 6.99
CA SER A 56 0.51 11.24 6.95
C SER A 56 -0.51 10.86 5.87
N ALA A 57 -1.80 10.96 6.15
CA ALA A 57 -2.86 10.69 5.18
C ALA A 57 -2.88 11.65 3.99
N SER A 58 -2.14 12.76 4.08
CA SER A 58 -1.92 13.71 2.98
C SER A 58 -1.02 13.18 1.87
N ILE A 59 -0.26 12.10 2.10
CA ILE A 59 0.60 11.48 1.09
C ILE A 59 -0.24 10.55 0.21
N GLN A 60 -0.03 10.64 -1.10
CA GLN A 60 -0.73 9.83 -2.09
C GLN A 60 -0.14 8.42 -2.18
N ASP A 61 -0.99 7.45 -2.52
CA ASP A 61 -0.64 6.04 -2.51
C ASP A 61 0.50 5.72 -3.48
N ARG A 62 0.48 6.35 -4.67
CA ARG A 62 1.57 6.28 -5.65
C ARG A 62 2.94 6.73 -5.11
N ASP A 63 2.97 7.67 -4.18
CA ASP A 63 4.22 8.25 -3.65
C ASP A 63 4.77 7.42 -2.49
N SER A 64 3.91 6.79 -1.69
CA SER A 64 4.29 5.91 -0.59
C SER A 64 4.66 4.49 -1.02
N ALA A 65 4.14 4.03 -2.16
CA ALA A 65 4.29 2.65 -2.60
C ALA A 65 5.75 2.20 -2.81
N LEU A 66 6.65 3.11 -3.21
CA LEU A 66 8.02 2.76 -3.57
C LEU A 66 8.84 2.26 -2.39
N ASN A 67 8.72 2.92 -1.23
CA ASN A 67 9.46 2.54 -0.04
C ASN A 67 8.96 1.20 0.50
N LEU A 68 7.64 1.05 0.61
CA LEU A 68 7.01 -0.20 1.00
C LEU A 68 7.36 -1.36 0.06
N PHE A 69 7.38 -1.12 -1.25
CA PHE A 69 7.80 -2.10 -2.25
C PHE A 69 9.26 -2.53 -2.07
N ALA A 70 10.17 -1.58 -1.83
CA ALA A 70 11.57 -1.89 -1.59
C ALA A 70 11.75 -2.75 -0.34
N GLN A 71 11.04 -2.45 0.74
CA GLN A 71 11.03 -3.28 1.96
C GLN A 71 10.52 -4.69 1.68
N ALA A 72 9.42 -4.82 0.93
CA ALA A 72 8.86 -6.12 0.57
C ALA A 72 9.82 -6.95 -0.30
N LYS A 73 10.47 -6.32 -1.28
CA LYS A 73 11.48 -6.96 -2.14
C LYS A 73 12.75 -7.38 -1.39
N CYS A 74 13.16 -6.60 -0.39
CA CYS A 74 14.28 -6.96 0.46
C CYS A 74 13.98 -8.22 1.29
N LYS A 75 12.77 -8.33 1.85
CA LYS A 75 12.33 -9.49 2.64
C LYS A 75 12.00 -10.70 1.78
N VAL A 76 11.37 -10.47 0.62
CA VAL A 76 10.92 -11.52 -0.31
C VAL A 76 11.32 -11.14 -1.74
N PRO A 77 12.58 -11.45 -2.14
CA PRO A 77 13.08 -11.14 -3.48
C PRO A 77 12.29 -11.82 -4.62
N THR A 78 11.59 -12.92 -4.31
CA THR A 78 10.80 -13.70 -5.26
C THR A 78 9.50 -13.04 -5.70
N LEU A 79 9.05 -11.96 -5.04
CA LEU A 79 7.87 -11.21 -5.47
C LEU A 79 8.08 -10.65 -6.88
N ARG A 80 7.14 -10.88 -7.80
CA ARG A 80 7.22 -10.43 -9.20
C ARG A 80 5.98 -9.67 -9.65
N LYS A 81 4.82 -10.06 -9.12
CA LYS A 81 3.52 -9.49 -9.47
C LYS A 81 2.83 -8.92 -8.24
N PHE A 82 2.15 -7.80 -8.43
CA PHE A 82 1.40 -7.11 -7.39
C PHE A 82 -0.01 -6.82 -7.87
N PHE A 83 -0.99 -7.06 -7.02
CA PHE A 83 -2.36 -6.58 -7.18
C PHE A 83 -2.56 -5.33 -6.34
N ALA A 84 -3.17 -4.28 -6.90
CA ALA A 84 -3.34 -2.99 -6.24
C ALA A 84 -4.54 -2.21 -6.80
N ASP A 85 -5.03 -1.22 -6.06
CA ASP A 85 -5.95 -0.24 -6.62
C ASP A 85 -5.26 0.72 -7.61
N GLN A 86 -6.06 1.39 -8.44
CA GLN A 86 -5.57 2.39 -9.39
C GLN A 86 -4.83 3.57 -8.73
N GLY A 87 -5.03 3.80 -7.43
CA GLY A 87 -4.28 4.80 -6.65
C GLY A 87 -2.76 4.55 -6.61
N TYR A 88 -2.32 3.31 -6.89
CA TYR A 88 -0.91 2.91 -6.94
C TYR A 88 -0.27 3.04 -8.34
N ILE A 89 -1.05 3.44 -9.35
CA ILE A 89 -0.57 3.69 -10.71
C ILE A 89 0.47 4.82 -10.69
N GLY A 90 1.53 4.65 -11.48
CA GLY A 90 2.63 5.61 -11.58
C GLY A 90 3.99 4.93 -11.44
N LYS A 91 4.85 5.45 -10.55
CA LYS A 91 6.25 5.00 -10.43
C LYS A 91 6.37 3.51 -10.10
N LEU A 92 5.39 2.93 -9.41
CA LEU A 92 5.38 1.51 -9.04
C LEU A 92 5.24 0.58 -10.26
N GLN A 93 4.42 0.93 -11.25
CA GLN A 93 4.23 0.14 -12.48
C GLN A 93 5.55 -0.05 -13.25
N ASN A 94 6.47 0.93 -13.17
CA ASN A 94 7.78 0.82 -13.81
C ASN A 94 8.75 -0.12 -13.07
N ARG A 95 8.39 -0.62 -11.89
CA ARG A 95 9.25 -1.43 -11.01
C ARG A 95 8.75 -2.86 -10.82
N CYS A 96 7.50 -3.15 -11.18
CA CYS A 96 6.93 -4.49 -11.08
C CYS A 96 5.77 -4.70 -12.05
N LEU A 97 5.38 -5.98 -12.22
CA LEU A 97 4.11 -6.29 -12.85
C LEU A 97 2.99 -5.90 -11.88
N LEU A 98 2.37 -4.75 -12.11
CA LEU A 98 1.24 -4.26 -11.33
C LEU A 98 -0.05 -4.52 -12.11
N GLU A 99 -0.93 -5.32 -11.54
CA GLU A 99 -2.29 -5.49 -12.02
C GLU A 99 -3.21 -4.66 -11.13
N THR A 100 -4.01 -3.82 -11.76
CA THR A 100 -4.96 -2.96 -11.05
C THR A 100 -6.37 -3.37 -11.34
N ASP A 101 -7.20 -3.38 -10.30
CA ASP A 101 -8.62 -3.66 -10.48
C ASP A 101 -9.28 -2.53 -11.30
N VAL A 102 -10.12 -2.93 -12.26
CA VAL A 102 -11.01 -2.05 -13.02
C VAL A 102 -12.41 -2.37 -12.50
N TYR A 103 -12.97 -1.45 -11.71
CA TYR A 103 -14.41 -1.48 -11.42
C TYR A 103 -15.18 -0.91 -12.61
#